data_AF-M6FW25-F1
#
_entry.id   AF-M6FW25-F1
#
_cell.length_a   1.000
_cell.length_b   1.000
_cell.length_c   1.000
_cell.angle_alpha   90.00
_cell.angle_beta   90.00
_cell.angle_gamma   90.00
#
_symmetry.space_group_name_H-M   'P 1'
#
loop_
_entity.id
_entity.type
_entity.pdbx_description
1 polymer ?
#
loop_
_entity_poly.entity_id
_entity_poly.type
_entity_poly.pdbx_seq_one_letter_code
_entity_poly.pdbx_strand_id
1 'polypeptide(L)'
;MQKELSGKIKFSRTELELLPKHSDFISHTDVISAVRLTLLPKDKLAKQIVFASILGVLKGFNERDLKPFHVSHKYIFSELRSEVLKTIEVTDSIDTISNENRIKLLKEAFDYGIRKVYHLEWKLYTSREIY
;
A
#
# COMPACT_ATOMS: atom_id res chain seq x y z
N MET A 1 -5.86 -34.51 -31.88
CA MET A 1 -6.78 -34.78 -30.76
C MET A 1 -6.58 -33.71 -29.70
N GLN A 2 -7.42 -32.67 -29.70
CA GLN A 2 -7.50 -31.69 -28.61
C GLN A 2 -8.27 -32.33 -27.46
N LYS A 3 -7.63 -32.50 -26.29
CA LYS A 3 -8.34 -32.82 -25.05
C LYS A 3 -8.75 -31.50 -24.41
N GLU A 4 -10.03 -31.18 -24.50
CA GLU A 4 -10.66 -30.11 -23.74
C GLU A 4 -10.57 -30.44 -22.25
N LEU A 5 -9.84 -29.62 -21.49
CA LEU A 5 -9.91 -29.59 -20.03
C LEU A 5 -10.88 -28.49 -19.60
N SER A 6 -12.15 -28.60 -20.04
CA SER A 6 -13.26 -27.83 -19.47
C SER A 6 -13.93 -28.64 -18.35
N GLY A 7 -13.20 -28.84 -17.26
CA GLY A 7 -13.80 -29.27 -16.00
C GLY A 7 -14.08 -28.03 -15.16
N LYS A 8 -15.34 -27.59 -15.06
CA LYS A 8 -15.76 -26.60 -14.07
C LYS A 8 -15.45 -27.15 -12.68
N ILE A 9 -14.35 -26.69 -12.08
CA ILE A 9 -14.03 -26.95 -10.67
C ILE A 9 -15.13 -26.27 -9.85
N LYS A 10 -16.08 -27.06 -9.33
CA LYS A 10 -17.06 -26.59 -8.36
C LYS A 10 -16.39 -26.62 -6.99
N PHE A 11 -15.83 -25.49 -6.57
CA PHE A 11 -15.42 -25.30 -5.18
C PHE A 11 -16.64 -25.44 -4.27
N SER A 12 -16.51 -26.23 -3.22
CA SER A 12 -17.55 -26.37 -2.20
C SER A 12 -17.67 -25.04 -1.41
N ARG A 13 -18.87 -24.70 -0.91
CA ARG A 13 -19.07 -23.47 -0.10
C ARG A 13 -18.10 -23.39 1.08
N THR A 14 -17.75 -24.54 1.66
CA THR A 14 -16.81 -24.67 2.77
C THR A 14 -15.37 -24.30 2.38
N GLU A 15 -14.95 -24.58 1.15
CA GLU A 15 -13.63 -24.16 0.63
C GLU A 15 -13.57 -22.65 0.34
N LEU A 16 -14.70 -22.04 -0.04
CA LEU A 16 -14.80 -20.59 -0.22
C LEU A 16 -14.79 -19.82 1.10
N GLU A 17 -15.18 -20.45 2.21
CA GLU A 17 -15.09 -19.87 3.56
C GLU A 17 -13.67 -19.93 4.16
N LEU A 18 -12.80 -20.79 3.62
CA LEU A 18 -11.37 -20.84 3.96
C LEU A 18 -10.55 -19.79 3.20
N LEU A 19 -11.13 -19.14 2.19
CA LEU A 19 -10.50 -17.98 1.57
C LEU A 19 -10.50 -16.83 2.59
N PRO A 20 -9.37 -16.14 2.77
CA PRO A 20 -9.32 -15.00 3.67
C PRO A 20 -10.44 -14.02 3.33
N LYS A 21 -11.28 -13.68 4.31
CA LYS A 21 -12.33 -12.65 4.19
C LYS A 21 -11.76 -11.24 4.06
N HIS A 22 -10.44 -11.10 3.91
CA HIS A 22 -9.83 -9.83 3.57
C HIS A 22 -10.19 -9.56 2.12
N SER A 23 -11.29 -8.84 1.91
CA SER A 23 -11.50 -8.19 0.64
C SER A 23 -10.24 -7.35 0.39
N ASP A 24 -9.44 -7.72 -0.60
CA ASP A 24 -8.21 -7.01 -0.99
C ASP A 24 -8.46 -5.57 -1.47
N PHE A 25 -9.69 -5.09 -1.33
CA PHE A 25 -10.16 -3.81 -1.79
C PHE A 25 -9.86 -2.72 -0.76
N ILE A 26 -8.91 -1.87 -1.12
CA ILE A 26 -8.70 -0.58 -0.46
C ILE A 26 -9.92 0.30 -0.74
N SER A 27 -10.60 0.78 0.31
CA SER A 27 -11.76 1.65 0.12
C SER A 27 -11.36 3.00 -0.49
N HIS A 28 -12.14 3.50 -1.44
CA HIS A 28 -11.95 4.82 -2.03
C HIS A 28 -11.99 5.94 -0.97
N THR A 29 -12.82 5.80 0.08
CA THR A 29 -12.88 6.76 1.20
C THR A 29 -11.58 6.82 1.98
N ASP A 30 -10.91 5.67 2.11
CA ASP A 30 -9.67 5.56 2.85
C ASP A 30 -8.53 6.17 2.05
N VAL A 31 -8.53 5.97 0.72
CA VAL A 31 -7.60 6.66 -0.18
C VAL A 31 -7.73 8.17 -0.06
N ILE A 32 -8.95 8.71 -0.12
CA ILE A 32 -9.18 10.16 0.01
C ILE A 32 -8.68 10.66 1.38
N SER A 33 -8.98 9.93 2.44
CA SER A 33 -8.60 10.31 3.80
C SER A 33 -7.08 10.30 3.98
N ALA A 34 -6.41 9.26 3.48
CA ALA A 34 -4.95 9.14 3.51
C ALA A 34 -4.26 10.23 2.68
N VAL A 35 -4.79 10.54 1.49
CA VAL A 35 -4.29 11.62 0.62
C VAL A 35 -4.38 12.98 1.33
N ARG A 36 -5.49 13.26 2.03
CA ARG A 36 -5.65 14.49 2.81
C ARG A 36 -4.63 14.60 3.94
N LEU A 37 -4.31 13.50 4.60
CA LEU A 37 -3.34 13.47 5.69
C LEU A 37 -1.88 13.57 5.22
N THR A 38 -1.57 13.10 4.01
CA THR A 38 -0.19 13.01 3.49
C THR A 38 0.28 14.28 2.76
N LEU A 39 -0.65 15.13 2.30
CA LEU A 39 -0.41 16.34 1.49
C LEU A 39 0.47 16.06 0.25
N LEU A 40 -0.16 15.78 -0.89
CA LEU A 40 0.55 15.45 -2.12
C LEU A 40 1.45 16.60 -2.65
N PRO A 41 2.63 16.28 -3.20
CA PRO A 41 3.49 17.27 -3.85
C PRO A 41 2.89 17.77 -5.18
N LYS A 42 3.39 18.92 -5.64
CA LYS A 42 2.97 19.54 -6.91
C LYS A 42 3.57 18.80 -8.12
N ASP A 43 4.83 18.39 -8.01
CA ASP A 43 5.53 17.65 -9.06
C ASP A 43 4.79 16.35 -9.40
N LYS A 44 4.69 16.04 -10.70
CA LYS A 44 3.87 14.94 -11.20
C LYS A 44 4.47 13.58 -10.83
N LEU A 45 5.80 13.43 -10.80
CA LEU A 45 6.47 12.16 -10.50
C LEU A 45 6.44 11.90 -9.01
N ALA A 46 6.84 12.90 -8.23
CA ALA A 46 6.76 12.87 -6.78
C ALA A 46 5.32 12.58 -6.31
N LYS A 47 4.30 13.13 -6.99
CA LYS A 47 2.90 12.87 -6.66
C LYS A 47 2.54 11.41 -6.88
N GLN A 48 2.97 10.80 -7.98
CA GLN A 48 2.73 9.39 -8.26
C GLN A 48 3.47 8.48 -7.26
N ILE A 49 4.73 8.81 -6.92
CA ILE A 49 5.53 8.10 -5.93
C ILE A 49 4.84 8.14 -4.55
N VAL A 50 4.49 9.33 -4.08
CA VAL A 50 3.79 9.49 -2.80
C VAL A 50 2.45 8.76 -2.83
N PHE A 51 1.70 8.85 -3.92
CA PHE A 51 0.43 8.13 -4.05
C PHE A 51 0.59 6.61 -4.01
N ALA A 52 1.59 6.06 -4.72
CA ALA A 52 1.90 4.63 -4.68
C ALA A 52 2.25 4.17 -3.25
N SER A 53 3.02 4.98 -2.51
CA SER A 53 3.32 4.69 -1.11
C SER A 53 2.09 4.73 -0.19
N ILE A 54 1.13 5.63 -0.45
CA ILE A 54 -0.15 5.68 0.30
C ILE A 54 -0.93 4.37 0.08
N LEU A 55 -0.99 3.88 -1.16
CA LEU A 55 -1.65 2.61 -1.45
C LEU A 55 -0.95 1.44 -0.76
N GLY A 56 0.39 1.45 -0.72
CA GLY A 56 1.18 0.47 0.02
C GLY A 56 0.87 0.50 1.52
N VAL A 57 0.79 1.69 2.12
CA VAL A 57 0.40 1.84 3.52
C VAL A 57 -0.99 1.28 3.77
N LEU A 58 -1.99 1.64 2.97
CA LEU A 58 -3.35 1.12 3.13
C LEU A 58 -3.42 -0.40 2.95
N LYS A 59 -2.67 -0.95 2.01
CA LYS A 59 -2.53 -2.41 1.85
C LYS A 59 -1.91 -3.05 3.10
N GLY A 60 -0.82 -2.47 3.62
CA GLY A 60 -0.17 -2.97 4.83
C GLY A 60 -1.10 -2.96 6.05
N PHE A 61 -1.93 -1.92 6.20
CA PHE A 61 -2.95 -1.87 7.27
C PHE A 61 -3.98 -3.00 7.11
N ASN A 62 -4.45 -3.23 5.88
CA ASN A 62 -5.40 -4.31 5.60
C ASN A 62 -4.79 -5.70 5.85
N GLU A 63 -3.52 -5.92 5.48
CA GLU A 63 -2.81 -7.19 5.70
C GLU A 63 -2.54 -7.48 7.18
N ARG A 64 -2.39 -6.44 8.00
CA ARG A 64 -2.12 -6.56 9.44
C ARG A 64 -3.37 -6.41 10.31
N ASP A 65 -4.54 -6.30 9.71
CA ASP A 65 -5.82 -6.06 10.40
C ASP A 65 -5.77 -4.85 11.35
N LEU A 66 -5.03 -3.80 10.95
CA LEU A 66 -4.85 -2.57 11.72
C LEU A 66 -5.73 -1.46 11.13
N LYS A 67 -6.28 -0.60 12.00
CA LYS A 67 -7.12 0.53 11.58
C LYS A 67 -6.26 1.70 11.08
N PRO A 68 -6.27 2.08 9.78
CA PRO A 68 -5.37 3.11 9.25
C PRO A 68 -5.50 4.48 9.94
N PHE A 69 -6.71 4.81 10.38
CA PHE A 69 -7.03 6.11 10.97
C PHE A 69 -7.24 6.08 12.47
N HIS A 70 -6.71 5.06 13.16
CA HIS A 70 -6.61 5.11 14.62
C HIS A 70 -5.67 6.25 15.04
N VAL A 71 -5.90 6.87 16.20
CA VAL A 71 -5.16 8.06 16.65
C VAL A 71 -3.66 7.80 16.70
N SER A 72 -3.24 6.61 17.17
CA SER A 72 -1.84 6.19 17.23
C SER A 72 -1.22 5.85 15.87
N HIS A 73 -2.01 5.72 14.80
CA HIS A 73 -1.50 5.29 13.49
C HIS A 73 -1.40 6.45 12.48
N LYS A 74 -2.23 7.49 12.65
CA LYS A 74 -2.35 8.60 11.69
C LYS A 74 -1.04 9.31 11.36
N TYR A 75 -0.09 9.34 12.30
CA TYR A 75 1.21 10.00 12.12
C TYR A 75 2.00 9.42 10.93
N ILE A 76 1.74 8.15 10.57
CA ILE A 76 2.40 7.49 9.45
C ILE A 76 2.24 8.28 8.15
N PHE A 77 1.06 8.88 7.93
CA PHE A 77 0.72 9.64 6.73
C PHE A 77 1.41 11.00 6.70
N SER A 78 1.54 11.69 7.84
CA SER A 78 2.22 12.99 7.90
C SER A 78 3.71 12.89 7.56
N GLU A 79 4.34 11.78 7.91
CA GLU A 79 5.77 11.54 7.65
C GLU A 79 6.03 10.94 6.26
N LEU A 80 5.06 10.17 5.73
CA LEU A 80 5.21 9.33 4.54
C LEU A 80 5.80 10.09 3.34
N ARG A 81 5.28 11.29 3.05
CA ARG A 81 5.75 12.10 1.94
C ARG A 81 7.23 12.44 2.04
N SER A 82 7.68 12.93 3.20
CA SER A 82 9.08 13.36 3.33
C SER A 82 10.02 12.16 3.26
N GLU A 83 9.64 11.03 3.82
CA GLU A 83 10.52 9.87 3.90
C GLU A 83 10.63 9.13 2.57
N VAL A 84 9.51 8.92 1.88
CA VAL A 84 9.53 8.21 0.60
C VAL A 84 10.31 9.00 -0.45
N LEU A 85 10.17 10.33 -0.48
CA LEU A 85 10.91 11.20 -1.41
C LEU A 85 12.39 11.37 -1.06
N LYS A 86 12.80 11.09 0.19
CA LYS A 86 14.22 11.02 0.57
C LYS A 86 14.83 9.66 0.25
N THR A 87 14.03 8.60 0.37
CA THR A 87 14.47 7.22 0.17
C THR A 87 14.59 6.88 -1.31
N ILE A 88 13.66 7.41 -2.11
CA ILE A 88 13.63 7.22 -3.55
C ILE A 88 14.27 8.45 -4.16
N GLU A 89 15.57 8.38 -4.44
CA GLU A 89 16.31 9.44 -5.12
C GLU A 89 15.72 9.65 -6.52
N VAL A 90 14.90 10.69 -6.68
CA VAL A 90 14.34 11.09 -7.97
C VAL A 90 15.32 12.04 -8.63
N THR A 91 16.32 11.49 -9.32
CA THR A 91 17.35 12.27 -10.02
C THR A 91 16.86 12.77 -11.39
N ASP A 92 15.91 12.07 -12.00
CA ASP A 92 15.39 12.37 -13.34
C ASP A 92 14.01 13.04 -13.30
N SER A 93 13.79 13.95 -14.25
CA SER A 93 12.46 14.52 -14.50
C SER A 93 11.51 13.47 -15.11
N ILE A 94 10.19 13.68 -14.96
CA ILE A 94 9.19 12.75 -15.53
C ILE A 94 9.29 12.59 -17.03
N ASP A 95 9.82 13.61 -17.72
CA ASP A 95 9.90 13.65 -19.18
C ASP A 95 11.15 12.92 -19.71
N THR A 96 12.12 12.63 -18.83
CA THR A 96 13.39 11.97 -19.17
C THR A 96 13.49 10.54 -18.66
N ILE A 97 12.65 10.15 -17.70
CA ILE A 97 12.67 8.80 -17.13
C ILE A 97 12.02 7.77 -18.06
N SER A 98 12.68 6.61 -18.23
CA SER A 98 12.08 5.50 -18.97
C SER A 98 10.84 4.94 -18.26
N ASN A 99 9.89 4.39 -19.02
CA ASN A 99 8.69 3.79 -18.44
C ASN A 99 9.01 2.64 -17.47
N GLU A 100 10.03 1.83 -17.78
CA GLU A 100 10.48 0.73 -16.92
C GLU A 100 11.01 1.25 -15.58
N ASN A 101 11.86 2.27 -15.61
CA ASN A 101 12.37 2.91 -14.39
C ASN A 101 11.23 3.53 -13.59
N ARG A 102 10.28 4.18 -14.25
CA ARG A 102 9.09 4.73 -13.59
C ARG A 102 8.27 3.64 -12.90
N ILE A 103 8.00 2.52 -13.55
CA ILE A 103 7.28 1.38 -12.94
C ILE A 103 8.05 0.86 -11.72
N LYS A 104 9.38 0.73 -11.84
CA LYS A 104 10.24 0.28 -10.73
C LYS A 104 10.14 1.22 -9.53
N LEU A 105 10.26 2.54 -9.74
CA LEU A 105 10.12 3.54 -8.66
C LEU A 105 8.75 3.48 -7.97
N LEU A 106 7.67 3.33 -8.77
CA LEU A 106 6.32 3.24 -8.20
C LEU A 106 6.14 1.96 -7.38
N LYS A 107 6.70 0.84 -7.83
CA LYS A 107 6.70 -0.41 -7.08
C LYS A 107 7.50 -0.30 -5.78
N GLU A 108 8.69 0.29 -5.84
CA GLU A 108 9.52 0.53 -4.65
C GLU A 108 8.82 1.43 -3.62
N ALA A 109 8.12 2.47 -4.11
CA ALA A 109 7.31 3.35 -3.27
C ALA A 109 6.14 2.62 -2.60
N PHE A 110 5.46 1.75 -3.35
CA PHE A 110 4.40 0.90 -2.84
C PHE A 110 4.93 -0.06 -1.75
N ASP A 111 6.00 -0.79 -2.05
CA ASP A 111 6.63 -1.73 -1.11
C ASP A 111 7.19 -1.01 0.14
N TYR A 112 7.65 0.24 -0.02
CA TYR A 112 8.03 1.09 1.10
C TYR A 112 6.84 1.37 2.03
N GLY A 113 5.67 1.71 1.47
CA GLY A 113 4.46 1.94 2.24
C GLY A 113 4.05 0.73 3.09
N ILE A 114 4.08 -0.48 2.52
CA ILE A 114 3.78 -1.73 3.25
C ILE A 114 4.76 -1.91 4.41
N ARG A 115 6.08 -1.80 4.13
CA ARG A 115 7.13 -1.96 5.15
C ARG A 115 6.98 -0.96 6.30
N LYS A 116 6.52 0.26 6.02
CA LYS A 116 6.30 1.26 7.06
C LYS A 116 5.21 0.84 8.05
N VAL A 117 4.14 0.19 7.58
CA VAL A 117 3.10 -0.34 8.47
C VAL A 117 3.60 -1.52 9.29
N TYR A 118 4.40 -2.41 8.70
CA TYR A 118 4.98 -3.53 9.45
C TYR A 118 5.90 -3.03 10.57
N HIS A 119 6.64 -1.95 10.33
CA HIS A 119 7.44 -1.29 11.36
C HIS A 119 6.59 -0.64 12.45
N LEU A 120 5.46 -0.02 12.08
CA LEU A 120 4.48 0.50 13.04
C LEU A 120 3.93 -0.61 13.93
N GLU A 121 3.46 -1.71 13.35
CA GLU A 121 2.95 -2.88 14.09
C GLU A 121 3.99 -3.40 15.09
N TRP A 122 5.24 -3.56 14.65
CA TRP A 122 6.33 -3.97 15.53
C TRP A 122 6.50 -3.00 16.71
N LYS A 123 6.47 -1.69 16.47
CA LYS A 123 6.58 -0.67 17.54
C LYS A 123 5.42 -0.74 18.52
N LEU A 124 4.20 -1.00 18.05
CA LEU A 124 3.03 -1.16 18.91
C LEU A 124 3.16 -2.41 19.79
N TYR A 125 3.70 -3.49 19.23
CA TYR A 125 3.94 -4.74 19.97
C TYR A 125 4.95 -4.54 21.09
N THR A 126 6.07 -3.87 20.81
CA THR A 126 7.13 -3.65 21.81
C THR A 126 6.76 -2.63 22.87
N SER A 127 5.87 -1.68 22.57
CA SER A 127 5.36 -0.68 23.53
C SER A 127 4.21 -1.20 24.40
N ARG A 128 3.69 -2.42 24.16
CA ARG A 128 2.49 -2.99 24.80
C ARG A 128 1.21 -2.18 24.56
N GLU A 129 1.17 -1.36 23.51
CA GLU A 129 0.00 -0.52 23.15
C GLU A 129 -1.04 -1.26 22.27
N ILE A 130 -0.92 -2.60 22.09
CA ILE A 130 -1.88 -3.41 21.31
C ILE A 130 -3.10 -3.85 22.15
N TYR A 131 -3.51 -3.10 23.18
CA TYR A 131 -4.72 -3.43 23.97
C TYR A 131 -5.57 -2.20 24.26
#